data_AF-A0A4Y8LSK7-F1
#
_entry.id   AF-A0A4Y8LSK7-F1
#
_cell.length_a   1.000
_cell.length_b   1.000
_cell.length_c   1.000
_cell.angle_alpha   90.00
_cell.angle_beta   90.00
_cell.angle_gamma   90.00
#
_symmetry.space_group_name_H-M   'P 1'
#
loop_
_entity.id
_entity.type
_entity.pdbx_description
1 polymer ?
#
loop_
_entity_poly.entity_id
_entity_poly.type
_entity_poly.pdbx_seq_one_letter_code
_entity_poly.pdbx_strand_id
1 'polypeptide(L)'
;MMKKKLIVAMLGLALSVGTAQSAFAANEAGTSSVDSTKQAQKTEWKEATQALKIQLVVLRAEQQALTAQIKALRISNKVAHKALTQEQKAALKETLSDLAGQIKSQHSSINSIRAQKQAHWALVKVARKEGNTAAGVANLEQIISLKEQIIQAKEAILVLQQSLQAALSGSANT
;
A
#
# COMPACT_ATOMS: atom_id res chain seq x y z
N MET A 1 -17.19 -22.56 -5.50
CA MET A 1 -18.35 -22.59 -4.58
C MET A 1 -18.05 -23.56 -3.44
N MET A 2 -17.73 -23.06 -2.25
CA MET A 2 -17.73 -23.88 -1.03
C MET A 2 -18.34 -23.04 0.10
N LYS A 3 -19.47 -23.54 0.60
CA LYS A 3 -20.26 -22.99 1.70
C LYS A 3 -19.81 -23.67 2.99
N LYS A 4 -19.49 -22.90 4.03
CA LYS A 4 -19.50 -23.30 5.46
C LYS A 4 -19.83 -22.00 6.23
N LYS A 5 -21.07 -21.65 6.58
CA LYS A 5 -22.02 -22.21 7.58
C LYS A 5 -21.39 -22.48 8.95
N LEU A 6 -22.04 -21.88 9.97
CA LEU A 6 -22.07 -22.19 11.41
C LEU A 6 -20.91 -21.58 12.24
N ILE A 7 -21.08 -20.92 13.40
CA ILE A 7 -22.15 -20.88 14.41
C ILE A 7 -22.22 -19.49 15.09
N VAL A 8 -23.44 -19.01 15.33
CA VAL A 8 -23.78 -17.92 16.25
C VAL A 8 -23.86 -18.52 17.65
N ALA A 9 -23.08 -18.02 18.61
CA ALA A 9 -23.23 -18.36 20.02
C ALA A 9 -24.11 -17.31 20.71
N MET A 10 -25.26 -17.77 21.17
CA MET A 10 -26.28 -17.08 21.93
C MET A 10 -25.89 -16.90 23.40
N LEU A 11 -26.45 -15.85 24.00
CA LEU A 11 -26.92 -15.71 25.39
C LEU A 11 -25.99 -16.07 26.56
N GLY A 12 -25.67 -15.03 27.32
CA GLY A 12 -25.35 -15.11 28.75
C GLY A 12 -25.83 -13.83 29.45
N LEU A 13 -27.16 -13.68 29.60
CA LEU A 13 -27.77 -12.59 30.36
C LEU A 13 -27.83 -13.01 31.84
N ALA A 14 -26.83 -12.63 32.64
CA ALA A 14 -26.86 -12.81 34.09
C ALA A 14 -27.37 -11.51 34.74
N LEU A 15 -28.65 -11.50 35.11
CA LEU A 15 -29.20 -10.55 36.08
C LEU A 15 -28.75 -10.99 37.48
N SER A 16 -27.90 -10.21 38.13
CA SER A 16 -27.70 -10.25 39.57
C SER A 16 -28.02 -8.88 40.15
N VAL A 17 -29.23 -8.76 40.70
CA VAL A 17 -29.67 -7.65 41.55
C VAL A 17 -29.07 -7.86 42.92
N GLY A 18 -28.17 -6.97 43.34
CA GLY A 18 -27.63 -6.89 44.69
C GLY A 18 -27.59 -5.43 45.12
N THR A 19 -28.45 -5.07 46.07
CA THR A 19 -28.60 -3.72 46.61
C THR A 19 -27.57 -3.40 47.69
N ALA A 20 -27.14 -2.14 47.66
CA ALA A 20 -26.70 -1.29 48.78
C ALA A 20 -25.34 -1.62 49.45
N GLN A 21 -24.40 -0.69 49.35
CA GLN A 21 -24.20 0.37 50.36
C GLN A 21 -23.08 1.31 49.93
N SER A 22 -23.40 2.60 49.92
CA SER A 22 -22.48 3.69 49.64
C SER A 22 -21.43 3.79 50.75
N ALA A 23 -20.16 3.58 50.42
CA ALA A 23 -19.04 4.07 51.20
C ALA A 23 -18.27 5.07 50.33
N PHE A 24 -18.41 6.35 50.68
CA PHE A 24 -17.52 7.41 50.22
C PHE A 24 -16.12 7.11 50.77
N ALA A 25 -15.25 6.56 49.93
CA ALA A 25 -13.82 6.54 50.15
C ALA A 25 -13.16 7.43 49.08
N ALA A 26 -12.28 8.32 49.55
CA ALA A 26 -11.65 9.39 48.79
C ALA A 26 -11.01 8.90 47.48
N ASN A 27 -11.45 9.51 46.38
CA ASN A 27 -11.00 9.21 45.04
C ASN A 27 -9.83 10.12 44.67
N GLU A 28 -8.62 9.79 45.12
CA GLU A 28 -7.36 10.40 44.64
C GLU A 28 -6.25 9.34 44.53
N ALA A 29 -6.38 8.40 43.59
CA ALA A 29 -5.28 7.53 43.15
C ALA A 29 -5.48 6.94 41.74
N GLY A 30 -6.21 7.62 40.85
CA GLY A 30 -6.63 7.07 39.55
C GLY A 30 -5.68 7.29 38.37
N THR A 31 -4.66 8.14 38.51
CA THR A 31 -3.88 8.64 37.36
C THR A 31 -2.73 7.73 36.93
N SER A 32 -2.19 6.91 37.83
CA SER A 32 -0.94 6.16 37.58
C SER A 32 -1.11 4.85 36.77
N SER A 33 -2.27 4.16 36.87
CA SER A 33 -2.47 2.85 36.20
C SER A 33 -2.90 2.95 34.72
N VAL A 34 -3.55 4.04 34.33
CA VAL A 34 -3.97 4.26 32.93
C VAL A 34 -2.76 4.65 32.07
N ASP A 35 -1.85 5.46 32.62
CA ASP A 35 -0.64 5.90 31.92
C ASP A 35 0.37 4.76 31.76
N SER A 36 0.53 3.88 32.76
CA SER A 36 1.40 2.70 32.66
C SER A 36 0.91 1.70 31.61
N THR A 37 -0.41 1.47 31.51
CA THR A 37 -1.02 0.57 30.52
C THR A 37 -0.85 1.10 29.09
N LYS A 38 -1.08 2.40 28.86
CA LYS A 38 -0.85 3.02 27.55
C LYS A 38 0.63 3.02 27.14
N GLN A 39 1.53 3.17 28.12
CA GLN A 39 2.97 3.12 27.86
C GLN A 39 3.43 1.72 27.46
N ALA A 40 2.94 0.67 28.13
CA ALA A 40 3.19 -0.72 27.75
C ALA A 40 2.70 -1.02 26.31
N GLN A 41 1.47 -0.64 25.98
CA GLN A 41 0.90 -0.81 24.63
C GLN A 41 1.73 -0.11 23.55
N LYS A 42 2.25 1.10 23.83
CA LYS A 42 3.08 1.85 22.89
C LYS A 42 4.44 1.17 22.66
N THR A 43 5.03 0.60 23.70
CA THR A 43 6.30 -0.14 23.61
C THR A 43 6.11 -1.42 22.81
N GLU A 44 5.10 -2.22 23.14
CA GLU A 44 4.75 -3.45 22.41
C GLU A 44 4.51 -3.16 20.92
N TRP A 45 3.72 -2.13 20.61
CA TRP A 45 3.50 -1.69 19.23
C TRP A 45 4.81 -1.34 18.52
N LYS A 46 5.72 -0.63 19.19
CA LYS A 46 6.99 -0.20 18.59
C LYS A 46 7.85 -1.40 18.23
N GLU A 47 7.98 -2.34 19.15
CA GLU A 47 8.77 -3.56 18.98
C GLU A 47 8.19 -4.44 17.87
N ALA A 48 6.88 -4.71 17.92
CA ALA A 48 6.18 -5.54 16.94
C ALA A 48 6.23 -4.96 15.50
N THR A 49 6.30 -3.63 15.35
CA THR A 49 6.25 -2.97 14.04
C THR A 49 7.60 -2.50 13.50
N GLN A 50 8.70 -2.69 14.25
CA GLN A 50 10.00 -2.13 13.89
C GLN A 50 10.55 -2.70 12.58
N ALA A 51 10.57 -4.03 12.43
CA ALA A 51 11.06 -4.68 11.21
C ALA A 51 10.24 -4.28 9.98
N LEU A 52 8.91 -4.26 10.10
CA LEU A 52 7.99 -3.87 9.02
C LEU A 52 8.21 -2.43 8.57
N LYS A 53 8.53 -1.51 9.50
CA LYS A 53 8.87 -0.12 9.15
C LYS A 53 10.17 -0.03 8.37
N ILE A 54 11.18 -0.81 8.72
CA ILE A 54 12.45 -0.86 7.99
C ILE A 54 12.21 -1.36 6.57
N GLN A 55 11.45 -2.45 6.41
CA GLN A 55 11.09 -2.97 5.09
C GLN A 55 10.32 -1.92 4.25
N LEU A 56 9.39 -1.19 4.87
CA LEU A 56 8.67 -0.11 4.19
C LEU A 56 9.59 1.02 3.70
N VAL A 57 10.68 1.32 4.42
CA VAL A 57 11.68 2.30 3.99
C VAL A 57 12.45 1.79 2.78
N VAL A 58 12.95 0.54 2.82
CA VAL A 58 13.67 -0.08 1.70
C VAL A 58 12.82 -0.06 0.43
N LEU A 59 11.58 -0.57 0.52
CA LEU A 59 10.63 -0.55 -0.61
C LEU A 59 10.32 0.87 -1.09
N ARG A 60 10.45 1.91 -0.24
CA ARG A 60 10.23 3.30 -0.66
C ARG A 60 11.37 3.77 -1.55
N ALA A 61 12.60 3.48 -1.16
CA ALA A 61 13.79 3.86 -1.91
C ALA A 61 13.80 3.18 -3.29
N GLU A 62 13.51 1.88 -3.33
CA GLU A 62 13.39 1.11 -4.58
C GLU A 62 12.32 1.68 -5.51
N GLN A 63 11.11 1.92 -4.98
CA GLN A 63 10.03 2.52 -5.75
C GLN A 63 10.40 3.92 -6.29
N GLN A 64 11.15 4.71 -5.54
CA GLN A 64 11.64 6.03 -5.97
C GLN A 64 12.67 5.91 -7.10
N ALA A 65 13.61 4.97 -6.99
CA ALA A 65 14.60 4.69 -8.03
C ALA A 65 13.92 4.29 -9.35
N LEU A 66 12.96 3.36 -9.32
CA LEU A 66 12.17 2.99 -10.50
C LEU A 66 11.40 4.17 -11.08
N THR A 67 10.85 5.03 -10.23
CA THR A 67 10.12 6.23 -10.68
C THR A 67 11.03 7.20 -11.42
N ALA A 68 12.27 7.39 -10.94
CA ALA A 68 13.25 8.24 -11.61
C ALA A 68 13.62 7.67 -12.99
N GLN A 69 13.91 6.36 -13.08
CA GLN A 69 14.23 5.68 -14.34
C GLN A 69 13.09 5.79 -15.36
N ILE A 70 11.86 5.48 -14.96
CA ILE A 70 10.67 5.58 -15.82
C ILE A 70 10.48 7.02 -16.31
N LYS A 71 10.70 8.03 -15.45
CA LYS A 71 10.56 9.44 -15.82
C LYS A 71 11.61 9.84 -16.85
N ALA A 72 12.87 9.43 -16.68
CA ALA A 72 13.95 9.70 -17.62
C ALA A 72 13.65 9.08 -19.00
N LEU A 73 13.27 7.80 -19.05
CA LEU A 73 12.90 7.14 -20.31
C LEU A 73 11.69 7.77 -20.98
N ARG A 74 10.65 8.13 -20.22
CA ARG A 74 9.48 8.82 -20.78
C ARG A 74 9.86 10.14 -21.45
N ILE A 75 10.79 10.90 -20.87
CA ILE A 75 11.30 12.14 -21.47
C ILE A 75 12.05 11.83 -22.77
N SER A 76 12.96 10.86 -22.75
CA SER A 76 13.70 10.40 -23.94
C SER A 76 12.76 9.94 -25.06
N ASN A 77 11.80 9.06 -24.75
CA ASN A 77 10.79 8.56 -25.68
C ASN A 77 9.93 9.68 -26.28
N LYS A 78 9.58 10.70 -25.48
CA LYS A 78 8.84 11.86 -25.98
C LYS A 78 9.65 12.66 -27.01
N VAL A 79 10.96 12.79 -26.81
CA VAL A 79 11.85 13.47 -27.76
C VAL A 79 12.01 12.64 -29.03
N ALA A 80 12.31 11.34 -28.90
CA ALA A 80 12.47 10.44 -30.04
C ALA A 80 11.18 10.35 -30.90
N HIS A 81 10.02 10.23 -30.27
CA HIS A 81 8.74 10.22 -30.97
C HIS A 81 8.48 11.51 -31.77
N LYS A 82 8.93 12.66 -31.27
CA LYS A 82 8.79 13.94 -32.00
C LYS A 82 9.70 14.01 -33.22
N ALA A 83 10.85 13.34 -33.19
CA ALA A 83 11.82 13.32 -34.28
C ALA A 83 11.40 12.43 -35.46
N LEU A 84 10.45 11.52 -35.28
CA LEU A 84 9.97 10.65 -36.35
C LEU A 84 9.26 11.42 -37.48
N THR A 85 9.49 11.00 -38.71
CA THR A 85 8.75 11.47 -39.90
C THR A 85 7.30 10.97 -39.88
N GLN A 86 6.46 11.44 -40.81
CA GLN A 86 5.07 10.98 -40.90
C GLN A 86 4.99 9.51 -41.34
N GLU A 87 5.87 9.09 -42.26
CA GLU A 87 5.94 7.72 -42.77
C GLU A 87 6.35 6.75 -41.65
N GLN A 88 7.36 7.11 -40.86
CA GLN A 88 7.80 6.33 -39.70
C GLN A 88 6.70 6.24 -38.62
N LYS A 89 5.99 7.34 -38.36
CA LYS A 89 4.84 7.35 -37.44
C LYS A 89 3.70 6.46 -37.94
N ALA A 90 3.42 6.46 -39.24
CA ALA A 90 2.39 5.61 -39.83
C ALA A 90 2.76 4.13 -39.70
N ALA A 91 4.03 3.78 -39.99
CA ALA A 91 4.54 2.41 -39.87
C ALA A 91 4.49 1.88 -38.43
N LEU A 92 4.74 2.74 -37.42
CA LEU A 92 4.77 2.36 -36.01
C LEU A 92 3.43 2.55 -35.27
N LYS A 93 2.38 3.03 -35.94
CA LYS A 93 1.15 3.50 -35.29
C LYS A 93 0.54 2.44 -34.34
N GLU A 94 0.40 1.21 -34.81
CA GLU A 94 -0.21 0.12 -34.04
C GLU A 94 0.65 -0.24 -32.82
N THR A 95 1.95 -0.44 -33.02
CA THR A 95 2.91 -0.75 -31.96
C THR A 95 2.93 0.33 -30.87
N LEU A 96 2.97 1.61 -31.27
CA LEU A 96 2.96 2.74 -30.33
C LEU A 96 1.65 2.83 -29.56
N SER A 97 0.51 2.58 -30.23
CA SER A 97 -0.81 2.58 -29.61
C SER A 97 -0.95 1.46 -28.59
N ASP A 98 -0.52 0.24 -28.94
CA ASP A 98 -0.58 -0.91 -28.04
C ASP A 98 0.29 -0.70 -26.79
N LEU A 99 1.55 -0.31 -26.97
CA LEU A 99 2.46 -0.02 -25.84
C LEU A 99 1.90 1.09 -24.93
N ALA A 100 1.32 2.16 -25.51
CA ALA A 100 0.68 3.21 -24.74
C ALA A 100 -0.54 2.69 -23.95
N GLY A 101 -1.33 1.80 -24.55
CA GLY A 101 -2.45 1.12 -23.90
C GLY A 101 -2.00 0.29 -22.71
N GLN A 102 -0.96 -0.53 -22.88
CA GLN A 102 -0.39 -1.36 -21.80
C GLN A 102 0.15 -0.50 -20.65
N ILE A 103 0.92 0.55 -20.94
CA ILE A 103 1.44 1.49 -19.93
C ILE A 103 0.30 2.15 -19.16
N LYS A 104 -0.76 2.58 -19.86
CA LYS A 104 -1.95 3.19 -19.24
C LYS A 104 -2.66 2.20 -18.31
N SER A 105 -2.81 0.94 -18.73
CA SER A 105 -3.40 -0.13 -17.92
C SER A 105 -2.61 -0.35 -16.61
N GLN A 106 -1.27 -0.43 -16.71
CA GLN A 106 -0.41 -0.55 -15.53
C GLN A 106 -0.55 0.65 -14.57
N HIS A 107 -0.63 1.86 -15.09
CA HIS A 107 -0.90 3.05 -14.26
C HIS A 107 -2.24 2.99 -13.54
N SER A 108 -3.29 2.50 -14.21
CA SER A 108 -4.61 2.30 -13.59
C SER A 108 -4.53 1.28 -12.44
N SER A 109 -3.86 0.15 -12.66
CA SER A 109 -3.62 -0.87 -11.63
C SER A 109 -2.90 -0.27 -10.42
N ILE A 110 -1.80 0.47 -10.64
CA ILE A 110 -1.06 1.14 -9.56
C ILE A 110 -1.96 2.09 -8.76
N ASN A 111 -2.86 2.82 -9.41
CA ASN A 111 -3.76 3.74 -8.72
C ASN A 111 -4.78 3.00 -7.85
N SER A 112 -5.34 1.88 -8.34
CA SER A 112 -6.20 1.00 -7.54
C SER A 112 -5.46 0.47 -6.30
N ILE A 113 -4.24 -0.04 -6.48
CA ILE A 113 -3.43 -0.58 -5.38
C ILE A 113 -3.07 0.53 -4.36
N ARG A 114 -2.82 1.76 -4.83
CA ARG A 114 -2.58 2.91 -3.93
C ARG A 114 -3.80 3.24 -3.07
N ALA A 115 -5.00 3.16 -3.63
CA ALA A 115 -6.24 3.38 -2.87
C ALA A 115 -6.41 2.31 -1.78
N GLN A 116 -6.21 1.03 -2.11
CA GLN A 116 -6.23 -0.06 -1.14
C GLN A 116 -5.19 0.16 -0.02
N LYS A 117 -3.97 0.53 -0.40
CA LYS A 117 -2.91 0.81 0.58
C LYS A 117 -3.28 1.96 1.51
N GLN A 118 -3.94 3.01 1.00
CA GLN A 118 -4.42 4.11 1.83
C GLN A 118 -5.51 3.66 2.81
N ALA A 119 -6.40 2.77 2.40
CA ALA A 119 -7.39 2.17 3.28
C ALA A 119 -6.72 1.38 4.42
N HIS A 120 -5.74 0.53 4.13
CA HIS A 120 -4.99 -0.18 5.17
C HIS A 120 -4.22 0.76 6.10
N TRP A 121 -3.66 1.86 5.59
CA TRP A 121 -3.04 2.87 6.46
C TRP A 121 -4.02 3.51 7.42
N ALA A 122 -5.29 3.67 7.03
CA ALA A 122 -6.33 4.12 7.94
C ALA A 122 -6.62 3.07 9.03
N LEU A 123 -6.69 1.79 8.66
CA LEU A 123 -6.87 0.68 9.60
C LEU A 123 -5.71 0.53 10.59
N VAL A 124 -4.45 0.71 10.16
CA VAL A 124 -3.28 0.75 11.07
C VAL A 124 -3.45 1.85 12.12
N LYS A 125 -3.96 3.04 11.73
CA LYS A 125 -4.18 4.14 12.67
C LYS A 125 -5.27 3.82 13.69
N VAL A 126 -6.33 3.13 13.27
CA VAL A 126 -7.42 2.68 14.15
C VAL A 126 -6.89 1.63 15.12
N ALA A 127 -6.26 0.57 14.62
CA ALA A 127 -5.68 -0.49 15.44
C ALA A 127 -4.68 0.04 16.49
N ARG A 128 -3.85 1.01 16.10
CA ARG A 128 -2.93 1.69 17.03
C ARG A 128 -3.65 2.45 18.14
N LYS A 129 -4.77 3.12 17.84
CA LYS A 129 -5.56 3.87 18.83
C LYS A 129 -6.28 2.93 19.80
N GLU A 130 -6.71 1.78 19.32
CA GLU A 130 -7.42 0.75 20.09
C GLU A 130 -6.47 -0.17 20.88
N GLY A 131 -5.15 -0.02 20.72
CA GLY A 131 -4.18 -0.92 21.33
C GLY A 131 -4.19 -2.34 20.73
N ASN A 132 -4.78 -2.52 19.56
CA ASN A 132 -4.84 -3.81 18.87
C ASN A 132 -3.58 -4.02 18.02
N THR A 133 -2.49 -4.44 18.66
CA THR A 133 -1.19 -4.66 18.01
C THR A 133 -1.29 -5.66 16.86
N ALA A 134 -2.00 -6.78 17.06
CA ALA A 134 -2.14 -7.84 16.07
C ALA A 134 -2.81 -7.34 14.77
N ALA A 135 -3.92 -6.61 14.88
CA ALA A 135 -4.58 -6.01 13.73
C ALA A 135 -3.69 -4.95 13.05
N GLY A 136 -2.91 -4.20 13.83
CA GLY A 136 -1.94 -3.25 13.32
C GLY A 136 -0.84 -3.87 12.48
N VAL A 137 -0.25 -4.96 12.98
CA VAL A 137 0.77 -5.77 12.29
C VAL A 137 0.20 -6.35 11.00
N ALA A 138 -0.94 -7.01 11.04
CA ALA A 138 -1.58 -7.60 9.85
C ALA A 138 -1.85 -6.55 8.75
N ASN A 139 -2.30 -5.35 9.13
CA ASN A 139 -2.49 -4.28 8.15
C ASN A 139 -1.16 -3.72 7.59
N LEU A 140 -0.08 -3.71 8.38
CA LEU A 140 1.25 -3.31 7.88
C LEU A 140 1.83 -4.35 6.91
N GLU A 141 1.65 -5.63 7.17
CA GLU A 141 2.02 -6.71 6.24
C GLU A 141 1.27 -6.57 4.91
N GLN A 142 -0.04 -6.27 4.96
CA GLN A 142 -0.81 -6.02 3.75
C GLN A 142 -0.32 -4.77 3.00
N ILE A 143 0.07 -3.70 3.70
CA ILE A 143 0.66 -2.51 3.09
C ILE A 143 1.99 -2.85 2.39
N ILE A 144 2.81 -3.73 2.97
CA ILE A 144 4.07 -4.20 2.38
C ILE A 144 3.79 -4.97 1.09
N SER A 145 2.89 -5.96 1.13
CA SER A 145 2.50 -6.72 -0.06
C SER A 145 1.97 -5.82 -1.19
N LEU A 146 1.10 -4.86 -0.86
CA LEU A 146 0.59 -3.90 -1.85
C LEU A 146 1.72 -3.00 -2.42
N LYS A 147 2.77 -2.75 -1.65
CA LYS A 147 3.90 -1.95 -2.11
C LYS A 147 4.82 -2.73 -3.04
N GLU A 148 5.04 -4.01 -2.77
CA GLU A 148 5.73 -4.94 -3.67
C GLU A 148 4.99 -5.07 -5.00
N GLN A 149 3.65 -5.19 -4.98
CA GLN A 149 2.86 -5.19 -6.21
C GLN A 149 3.00 -3.88 -7.01
N ILE A 150 3.11 -2.72 -6.34
CA ILE A 150 3.37 -1.44 -7.03
C ILE A 150 4.78 -1.42 -7.65
N ILE A 151 5.77 -2.02 -7.00
CA ILE A 151 7.13 -2.15 -7.53
C ILE A 151 7.12 -3.03 -8.79
N GLN A 152 6.51 -4.21 -8.73
CA GLN A 152 6.36 -5.10 -9.89
C GLN A 152 5.66 -4.41 -11.08
N ALA A 153 4.56 -3.69 -10.82
CA ALA A 153 3.88 -2.93 -11.86
C ALA A 153 4.77 -1.79 -12.44
N LYS A 154 5.67 -1.22 -11.64
CA LYS A 154 6.64 -0.22 -12.11
C LYS A 154 7.75 -0.85 -12.94
N GLU A 155 8.24 -2.03 -12.57
CA GLU A 155 9.20 -2.78 -13.38
C GLU A 155 8.58 -3.13 -14.74
N ALA A 156 7.32 -3.57 -14.78
CA ALA A 156 6.60 -3.78 -16.02
C ALA A 156 6.52 -2.49 -16.86
N ILE A 157 6.21 -1.34 -16.25
CA ILE A 157 6.23 -0.05 -16.95
C ILE A 157 7.64 0.29 -17.47
N LEU A 158 8.68 -0.01 -16.69
CA LEU A 158 10.07 0.24 -17.11
C LEU A 158 10.40 -0.55 -18.37
N VAL A 159 10.08 -1.85 -18.41
CA VAL A 159 10.26 -2.71 -19.58
C VAL A 159 9.46 -2.21 -20.79
N LEU A 160 8.21 -1.78 -20.58
CA LEU A 160 7.39 -1.19 -21.65
C LEU A 160 7.98 0.11 -22.19
N GLN A 161 8.55 0.96 -21.33
CA GLN A 161 9.24 2.19 -21.75
C GLN A 161 10.53 1.89 -22.52
N GLN A 162 11.27 0.85 -22.14
CA GLN A 162 12.45 0.40 -22.89
C GLN A 162 12.05 -0.17 -24.25
N SER A 163 10.97 -0.95 -24.32
CA SER A 163 10.42 -1.47 -25.58
C SER A 163 9.97 -0.34 -26.51
N LEU A 164 9.32 0.67 -25.95
CA LEU A 164 8.97 1.90 -26.67
C LEU A 164 10.22 2.61 -27.19
N GLN A 165 11.26 2.73 -26.37
CA GLN A 165 12.52 3.35 -26.79
C GLN A 165 13.15 2.60 -27.97
N ALA A 166 13.20 1.27 -27.89
CA ALA A 166 13.74 0.42 -28.96
C ALA A 166 12.95 0.59 -30.26
N ALA A 167 11.62 0.62 -30.22
CA ALA A 167 10.79 0.85 -31.40
C ALA A 167 11.06 2.23 -32.04
N LEU A 168 11.24 3.27 -31.21
CA LEU A 168 11.52 4.63 -31.67
C LEU A 168 12.93 4.77 -32.26
N SER A 169 13.94 4.13 -31.66
CA SER A 169 15.33 4.16 -32.14
C SER A 169 15.56 3.27 -33.35
N GLY A 170 14.87 2.12 -33.45
CA GLY A 170 14.98 1.21 -34.59
C GLY A 170 14.50 1.83 -35.90
N SER A 171 13.49 2.70 -35.83
CA SER A 171 12.97 3.42 -37.00
C SER A 171 13.83 4.60 -37.43
N ALA A 172 14.77 5.08 -36.61
CA ALA A 172 15.62 6.23 -36.96
C ALA A 172 16.79 5.83 -37.89
N ASN A 173 17.06 4.53 -38.06
CA ASN A 173 18.18 3.99 -38.83
C ASN A 173 17.76 3.37 -40.17
N THR A 174 16.49 3.52 -40.56
CA THR A 174 15.91 3.07 -41.84
C THR A 174 15.30 4.24 -42.56
#